data_AF-A0A8D8Q4W7-F1
#
_entry.id   AF-A0A8D8Q4W7-F1
#
_cell.length_a   1.000
_cell.length_b   1.000
_cell.length_c   1.000
_cell.angle_alpha   90.00
_cell.angle_beta   90.00
_cell.angle_gamma   90.00
#
_symmetry.space_group_name_H-M   'P 1'
#
loop_
_entity.id
_entity.type
_entity.pdbx_description
1 polymer ?
#
loop_
_entity_poly.entity_id
_entity_poly.type
_entity_poly.pdbx_seq_one_letter_code
_entity_poly.pdbx_strand_id
1 'polypeptide(L)'
;MGKVTPRDVTPVIQILRQVMLGRRYKVIEDNPLRFQDHNIVARTQPLPNLPEGPHHILSANYYCSRDGSHEVKPPASLYLANAAQKQIGDSKTSEHKLRTPGLLYNWDTHKY
;
A
#
# COMPACT_ATOMS: atom_id res chain seq x y z
N MET A 1 24.26 -21.44 20.72
CA MET A 1 23.19 -21.89 21.65
C MET A 1 22.39 -22.97 20.94
N GLY A 2 22.13 -24.11 21.58
CA GLY A 2 21.24 -25.13 21.01
C GLY A 2 19.79 -24.61 20.95
N LYS A 3 19.01 -25.02 19.96
CA LYS A 3 17.60 -24.62 19.81
C LYS A 3 16.81 -25.08 21.03
N VAL A 4 16.19 -24.15 21.77
CA VAL A 4 15.36 -24.48 22.94
C VAL A 4 13.95 -24.81 22.47
N THR A 5 13.37 -25.93 22.93
CA THR A 5 11.97 -26.28 22.64
C THR A 5 11.03 -25.26 23.29
N PRO A 6 10.03 -24.72 22.55
CA PRO A 6 9.09 -23.76 23.12
C PRO A 6 8.24 -24.43 24.21
N ARG A 7 7.85 -23.64 25.22
CA ARG A 7 7.01 -24.15 26.31
C ARG A 7 5.62 -24.50 25.77
N ASP A 8 5.17 -25.72 26.03
CA ASP A 8 3.78 -26.15 25.76
C ASP A 8 3.06 -26.53 27.06
N VAL A 9 1.75 -26.69 26.96
CA VAL A 9 0.87 -27.12 28.06
C VAL A 9 1.02 -28.61 28.36
N THR A 10 0.48 -29.08 29.48
CA THR A 10 0.53 -30.49 29.87
C THR A 10 -0.20 -31.39 28.87
N PRO A 11 0.19 -32.67 28.69
CA PRO A 11 -0.40 -33.55 27.67
C PRO A 11 -1.93 -33.66 27.71
N VAL A 12 -2.52 -33.65 28.92
CA VAL A 12 -3.98 -33.68 29.09
C VAL A 12 -4.65 -32.45 28.48
N ILE A 13 -4.09 -31.26 28.71
CA ILE A 13 -4.58 -30.00 28.15
C ILE A 13 -4.30 -29.95 26.64
N GLN A 14 -3.20 -30.55 26.16
CA GLN A 14 -2.91 -30.63 24.73
C GLN A 14 -3.97 -31.45 23.98
N ILE A 15 -4.45 -32.55 24.57
CA ILE A 15 -5.51 -33.38 24.00
C ILE A 15 -6.81 -32.59 23.96
N LEU A 16 -7.22 -31.99 25.08
CA LEU A 16 -8.43 -31.15 25.14
C LEU A 16 -8.39 -30.04 24.08
N ARG A 17 -7.26 -29.35 23.95
CA ARG A 17 -7.04 -28.31 22.94
C ARG A 17 -7.20 -28.85 21.51
N GLN A 18 -6.62 -30.00 21.21
CA GLN A 18 -6.71 -30.61 19.88
C GLN A 18 -8.13 -31.06 19.54
N VAL A 19 -8.87 -31.58 20.52
CA VAL A 19 -10.29 -31.95 20.34
C VAL A 19 -11.15 -30.71 20.09
N MET A 20 -11.01 -29.68 20.92
CA MET A 20 -11.80 -28.45 20.79
C MET A 20 -11.49 -27.65 19.52
N LEU A 21 -10.24 -27.69 19.04
CA LEU A 21 -9.83 -27.02 17.81
C LEU A 21 -10.14 -27.83 16.54
N GLY A 22 -10.48 -29.12 16.65
CA GLY A 22 -10.71 -30.00 15.50
C GLY A 22 -9.47 -30.21 14.62
N ARG A 23 -8.28 -29.82 15.08
CA ARG A 23 -7.01 -29.92 14.35
C ARG A 23 -5.85 -30.19 15.29
N ARG A 24 -4.78 -30.78 14.76
CA ARG A 24 -3.52 -30.93 15.49
C ARG A 24 -2.89 -29.55 15.68
N TYR A 25 -2.68 -29.18 16.94
CA TYR A 25 -2.09 -27.90 17.28
C TYR A 25 -0.56 -27.98 17.19
N LYS A 26 0.05 -27.15 16.35
CA LYS A 26 1.51 -27.07 16.23
C LYS A 26 2.05 -25.94 17.11
N VAL A 27 2.78 -26.30 18.17
CA VAL A 27 3.28 -25.34 19.17
C VAL A 27 4.18 -24.25 18.58
N ILE A 28 4.92 -24.56 17.51
CA ILE A 28 5.82 -23.59 16.87
C ILE A 28 5.02 -22.60 16.02
N GLU A 29 4.13 -23.08 15.16
CA GLU A 29 3.43 -22.24 14.17
C GLU A 29 2.18 -21.54 14.76
N ASP A 30 1.40 -22.25 15.60
CA ASP A 30 0.07 -21.82 16.03
C ASP A 30 0.06 -21.09 17.38
N ASN A 31 1.21 -20.95 18.04
CA ASN A 31 1.27 -20.32 19.36
C ASN A 31 1.33 -18.78 19.23
N PRO A 32 0.33 -18.05 19.78
CA PRO A 32 0.37 -16.59 19.79
C PRO A 32 1.51 -16.04 20.65
N LEU A 33 2.05 -16.85 21.56
CA LEU A 33 3.19 -16.47 22.38
C LEU A 33 4.48 -16.50 21.55
N ARG A 34 5.32 -15.50 21.82
CA ARG A 34 6.56 -15.30 21.10
C ARG A 34 7.71 -15.96 21.86
N PHE A 35 8.34 -16.97 21.24
CA PHE A 35 9.53 -17.64 21.79
C PHE A 35 10.79 -17.20 21.06
N GLN A 36 11.88 -17.05 21.81
CA GLN A 36 13.14 -16.44 21.35
C GLN A 36 13.79 -17.15 20.16
N ASP A 37 13.63 -18.46 20.02
CA ASP A 37 14.34 -19.26 19.00
C ASP A 37 13.49 -19.67 17.79
N HIS A 38 12.18 -19.37 17.78
CA HIS A 38 11.25 -19.93 16.79
C HIS A 38 10.42 -18.88 16.05
N ASN A 39 9.87 -17.88 16.75
CA ASN A 39 8.87 -16.98 16.19
C ASN A 39 9.27 -15.50 16.26
N ILE A 40 10.54 -15.21 16.55
CA ILE A 40 11.08 -13.86 16.66
C ILE A 40 12.49 -13.87 16.09
N VAL A 41 12.85 -12.80 15.38
CA VAL A 41 14.25 -12.52 15.06
C VAL A 41 14.98 -12.01 16.31
N ALA A 42 16.30 -12.17 16.37
CA ALA A 42 17.13 -11.63 17.45
C ALA A 42 16.87 -10.13 17.70
N ARG A 43 17.01 -9.68 18.95
CA ARG A 43 16.86 -8.25 19.26
C ARG A 43 17.96 -7.40 18.65
N THR A 44 19.16 -7.96 18.54
CA THR A 44 20.31 -7.32 17.90
C THR A 44 20.36 -7.76 16.45
N GLN A 45 20.20 -6.79 15.55
CA GLN A 45 20.34 -6.98 14.12
C GLN A 45 21.76 -6.58 13.67
N PRO A 46 22.33 -7.21 12.64
CA PRO A 46 23.56 -6.73 12.03
C PRO A 46 23.34 -5.35 11.40
N LEU A 47 24.42 -4.59 11.20
CA LEU A 47 24.36 -3.30 10.53
C LEU A 47 23.82 -3.50 9.09
N PRO A 48 22.73 -2.84 8.68
CA PRO A 48 22.21 -2.98 7.33
C PRO A 48 23.05 -2.17 6.32
N ASN A 49 23.15 -2.69 5.09
CA ASN A 49 23.63 -1.93 3.94
C ASN A 49 22.44 -1.70 3.00
N LEU A 50 21.85 -0.50 3.08
CA LEU A 50 20.66 -0.14 2.30
C LEU A 50 21.08 0.35 0.90
N PRO A 51 20.32 -0.01 -0.16
CA PRO A 51 20.57 0.54 -1.48
C PRO A 51 20.29 2.05 -1.48
N GLU A 52 21.02 2.75 -2.33
CA GLU A 52 20.91 4.20 -2.46
C GLU A 52 19.68 4.57 -3.28
N GLY A 53 19.18 5.79 -3.08
CA GLY A 53 18.07 6.33 -3.84
C GLY A 53 18.45 6.68 -5.28
N PRO A 54 17.46 6.91 -6.16
CA PRO A 54 17.68 7.17 -7.59
C PRO A 54 18.45 8.48 -7.88
N HIS A 55 18.52 9.38 -6.91
CA HIS A 55 19.24 10.66 -7.03
C HIS A 55 20.59 10.66 -6.31
N HIS A 56 21.17 9.50 -6.02
CA HIS A 56 22.57 9.42 -5.58
C HIS A 56 23.51 9.29 -6.78
N ILE A 57 23.57 10.36 -7.59
CA ILE A 57 24.36 10.43 -8.82
C ILE A 57 25.24 11.68 -8.76
N LEU A 58 26.51 11.53 -9.16
CA LEU A 58 27.54 12.58 -9.07
C LEU A 58 27.41 13.68 -10.14
N SER A 59 26.79 13.37 -11.28
CA SER A 59 26.66 14.27 -12.43
C SER A 59 25.24 14.31 -12.96
N ALA A 60 24.87 15.42 -13.62
CA ALA A 60 23.56 15.60 -14.25
C ALA A 60 22.36 15.39 -13.30
N ASN A 61 22.52 15.76 -12.02
CA ASN A 61 21.53 15.59 -10.96
C ASN A 61 21.19 16.93 -10.31
N TYR A 62 20.82 17.92 -11.12
CA TYR A 62 20.43 19.24 -10.64
C TYR A 62 19.09 19.17 -9.93
N TYR A 63 18.95 19.86 -8.80
CA TYR A 63 17.69 19.85 -8.04
C TYR A 63 16.52 20.44 -8.85
N CYS A 64 16.79 21.48 -9.65
CA CYS A 64 15.77 22.15 -10.47
C CYS A 64 15.07 21.24 -11.51
N SER A 65 15.70 20.15 -11.96
CA SER A 65 15.10 19.23 -12.92
C SER A 65 14.22 18.14 -12.29
N ARG A 66 14.19 18.06 -10.95
CA ARG A 66 13.39 17.07 -10.20
C ARG A 66 12.51 17.71 -9.12
N ASP A 67 12.41 19.03 -9.15
CA ASP A 67 11.71 19.81 -8.15
C ASP A 67 10.21 19.86 -8.44
N GLY A 68 9.51 18.79 -8.08
CA GLY A 68 8.06 18.69 -8.25
C GLY A 68 7.28 19.75 -7.46
N SER A 69 7.86 20.37 -6.42
CA SER A 69 7.20 21.42 -5.66
C SER A 69 7.06 22.71 -6.47
N HIS A 70 8.01 23.00 -7.36
CA HIS A 70 7.96 24.15 -8.26
C HIS A 70 7.29 23.86 -9.61
N GLU A 71 6.94 22.60 -9.90
CA GLU A 71 6.12 22.21 -11.06
C GLU A 71 4.61 22.44 -10.83
N VAL A 72 4.20 22.63 -9.58
CA VAL A 72 2.79 22.84 -9.22
C VAL A 72 2.31 24.18 -9.76
N LYS A 73 1.40 24.13 -10.73
CA LYS A 73 0.73 25.32 -11.28
C LYS A 73 -0.55 25.61 -10.50
N PRO A 74 -0.96 26.89 -10.41
CA PRO A 74 -2.30 27.24 -9.94
C PRO A 74 -3.39 26.51 -10.73
N PRO A 75 -4.54 26.19 -10.11
CA PRO A 75 -5.62 25.49 -10.78
C PRO A 75 -6.13 26.29 -11.99
N ALA A 76 -6.41 25.59 -13.09
CA ALA A 76 -7.01 26.20 -14.27
C ALA A 76 -8.45 26.65 -13.97
N SER A 77 -8.75 27.92 -14.24
CA SER A 77 -10.12 28.43 -14.07
C SER A 77 -10.97 28.07 -15.29
N LEU A 78 -11.96 27.19 -15.10
CA LEU A 78 -12.87 26.76 -16.16
C LEU A 78 -14.02 27.73 -16.40
N TYR A 79 -14.44 28.47 -15.37
CA TYR A 79 -15.53 29.45 -15.42
C TYR A 79 -15.22 30.65 -14.51
N LEU A 80 -15.39 31.87 -15.04
CA LEU A 80 -15.22 33.13 -14.33
C LEU A 80 -16.42 34.02 -14.61
N ALA A 81 -17.23 34.31 -13.58
CA ALA A 81 -18.47 35.09 -13.73
C ALA A 81 -18.28 36.51 -14.30
N ASN A 82 -17.08 37.10 -14.14
CA ASN A 82 -16.79 38.49 -14.52
C ASN A 82 -15.77 38.63 -15.66
N ALA A 83 -15.28 37.52 -16.22
CA ALA A 83 -14.43 37.57 -17.41
C ALA A 83 -15.31 37.38 -18.65
N ALA A 84 -15.00 38.10 -19.74
CA ALA A 84 -15.61 37.88 -21.05
C ALA A 84 -15.14 36.52 -21.61
N GLN A 85 -15.57 35.44 -20.96
CA GLN A 85 -15.44 34.10 -21.49
C GLN A 85 -16.44 33.97 -22.62
N LYS A 86 -15.98 33.50 -23.79
CA LYS A 86 -16.85 33.13 -24.88
C LYS A 86 -17.77 32.02 -24.36
N GLN A 87 -18.97 32.38 -23.92
CA GLN A 87 -20.09 31.46 -23.98
C GLN A 87 -20.09 30.94 -25.41
N ILE A 88 -19.93 29.63 -25.57
CA ILE A 88 -20.14 28.96 -26.85
C ILE A 88 -21.58 29.30 -27.21
N GLY A 89 -21.71 30.24 -28.15
CA GLY A 89 -22.96 30.88 -28.50
C GLY A 89 -23.88 29.96 -29.28
N ASP A 90 -25.12 30.43 -29.34
CA ASP A 90 -26.26 29.92 -30.09
C ASP A 90 -26.67 28.48 -29.79
N SER A 91 -27.80 28.41 -29.08
CA SER A 91 -28.72 27.28 -28.98
C SER A 91 -29.14 26.78 -30.37
N LYS A 92 -28.24 26.07 -31.04
CA LYS A 92 -28.61 25.00 -31.95
C LYS A 92 -28.71 23.74 -31.10
N THR A 93 -29.88 23.14 -31.04
CA THR A 93 -30.17 21.84 -30.42
C THR A 93 -29.35 20.76 -31.13
N SER A 94 -28.05 20.72 -30.83
CA SER A 94 -27.20 19.57 -31.07
C SER A 94 -27.29 18.69 -29.83
N GLU A 95 -27.60 17.41 -30.01
CA GLU A 95 -27.65 16.43 -28.92
C GLU A 95 -26.27 16.35 -28.25
N HIS A 96 -26.08 17.12 -27.17
CA HIS A 96 -24.86 17.05 -26.39
C HIS A 96 -24.89 15.76 -25.56
N LYS A 97 -24.07 14.78 -25.96
CA LYS A 97 -23.79 13.61 -25.12
C LYS A 97 -23.31 14.10 -23.75
N LEU A 98 -23.96 13.64 -22.68
CA LEU A 98 -23.53 13.90 -21.32
C LEU A 98 -22.09 13.41 -21.15
N ARG A 99 -21.20 14.29 -20.70
CA ARG A 99 -19.81 13.91 -20.36
C ARG A 99 -19.79 13.30 -18.97
N THR A 100 -19.33 12.06 -18.86
CA THR A 100 -18.99 11.45 -17.57
C THR A 100 -17.55 11.82 -17.20
N PRO A 101 -17.20 11.93 -15.90
CA PRO A 101 -15.84 12.26 -15.46
C PRO A 101 -14.81 11.17 -15.82
N GLY A 102 -15.25 9.93 -16.07
CA GLY A 102 -14.43 8.80 -16.48
C GLY A 102 -15.27 7.63 -16.97
N LEU A 103 -14.58 6.54 -17.35
CA LEU A 103 -15.19 5.25 -17.70
C LEU A 103 -15.53 4.47 -16.43
N LEU A 104 -16.55 3.62 -16.49
CA LEU A 104 -16.92 2.75 -15.37
C LEU A 104 -15.99 1.54 -15.35
N TYR A 105 -15.26 1.33 -14.25
CA TYR A 105 -14.44 0.13 -14.11
C TYR A 105 -15.27 -1.05 -13.58
N ASN A 106 -15.27 -2.16 -14.31
CA ASN A 106 -15.87 -3.40 -13.87
C ASN A 106 -14.81 -4.28 -13.20
N TRP A 107 -14.94 -4.48 -11.87
CA TRP A 107 -13.98 -5.23 -11.04
C TRP A 107 -13.99 -6.74 -11.31
N ASP A 108 -15.13 -7.30 -11.70
CA ASP A 108 -15.27 -8.72 -12.03
C ASP A 108 -14.53 -9.06 -13.33
N THR A 109 -14.69 -8.20 -14.34
CA THR A 109 -14.18 -8.46 -15.69
C THR A 109 -12.87 -7.75 -16.01
N HIS A 110 -12.40 -6.87 -15.11
CA HIS A 110 -11.21 -6.03 -15.29
C HIS A 110 -11.23 -5.23 -16.59
N LYS A 111 -12.41 -4.72 -16.96
CA LYS A 111 -12.67 -3.94 -18.19
C LYS A 111 -13.25 -2.57 -17.85
N TYR A 112 -12.88 -1.58 -18.67
CA TYR A 112 -13.45 -0.22 -18.68
C TYR A 112 -14.54 -0.09 -19.75
#